data_AF-A0A0F9VVY4-F1
#
_entry.id   AF-A0A0F9VVY4-F1
#
_cell.length_a   1.000
_cell.length_b   1.000
_cell.length_c   1.000
_cell.angle_alpha   90.00
_cell.angle_beta   90.00
_cell.angle_gamma   90.00
#
_symmetry.space_group_name_H-M   'P 1'
#
loop_
_entity.id
_entity.type
_entity.pdbx_description
1 polymer ?
#
loop_
_entity_poly.entity_id
_entity_poly.type
_entity_poly.pdbx_seq_one_letter_code
_entity_poly.pdbx_strand_id
1 'polypeptide(L)'
;MAKDKKQKKVTKVERPYTDTLKVDLTSEELLAAGEELARSLDLVVSLEKEKKAYDADIKAQIEQAEAESRKLTARVRNKLQWAKVDCLEVRDYAAGRVIKTRLDTGEKLVEREMNHEEKQRRLCDSEGPIDEKPDK
;
A
#
# COMPACT_ATOMS: atom_id res chain seq x y z
N MET A 1 -31.68 34.57 -98.50
CA MET A 1 -30.43 34.52 -97.69
C MET A 1 -30.65 33.60 -96.50
N ALA A 2 -30.26 32.33 -96.64
CA ALA A 2 -30.44 31.31 -95.61
C ALA A 2 -29.21 31.29 -94.70
N LYS A 3 -29.41 31.47 -93.39
CA LYS A 3 -28.35 31.35 -92.38
C LYS A 3 -28.24 29.88 -91.98
N ASP A 4 -27.20 29.21 -92.44
CA ASP A 4 -26.84 27.86 -91.99
C ASP A 4 -26.41 27.88 -90.52
N LYS A 5 -27.28 27.37 -89.64
CA LYS A 5 -26.96 27.11 -88.25
C LYS A 5 -26.13 25.83 -88.16
N LYS A 6 -24.79 25.96 -88.11
CA LYS A 6 -23.89 24.86 -87.76
C LYS A 6 -24.17 24.39 -86.32
N GLN A 7 -24.83 23.25 -86.19
CA GLN A 7 -24.95 22.54 -84.91
C GLN A 7 -23.58 22.02 -84.49
N LYS A 8 -23.06 22.51 -83.36
CA LYS A 8 -21.84 21.97 -82.74
C LYS A 8 -22.15 20.59 -82.18
N LYS A 9 -21.50 19.55 -82.71
CA LYS A 9 -21.57 18.18 -82.19
C LYS A 9 -20.90 18.16 -80.81
N VAL A 10 -21.67 17.84 -79.78
CA VAL A 10 -21.16 17.68 -78.41
C VAL A 10 -20.44 16.32 -78.35
N THR A 11 -19.13 16.35 -78.14
CA THR A 11 -18.32 15.15 -77.91
C THR A 11 -18.44 14.76 -76.45
N LYS A 12 -19.05 13.61 -76.16
CA LYS A 12 -19.07 13.05 -74.80
C LYS A 12 -17.67 12.55 -74.46
N VAL A 13 -17.11 13.05 -73.37
CA VAL A 13 -15.84 12.59 -72.81
C VAL A 13 -16.13 12.09 -71.40
N GLU A 14 -16.00 10.78 -71.20
CA GLU A 14 -16.13 10.16 -69.89
C GLU A 14 -14.81 10.34 -69.13
N ARG A 15 -14.88 10.85 -67.90
CA ARG A 15 -13.73 10.95 -66.99
C ARG A 15 -14.08 10.19 -65.71
N PRO A 16 -13.21 9.30 -65.21
CA PRO A 16 -13.42 8.70 -63.91
C PRO A 16 -13.36 9.80 -62.84
N TYR A 17 -14.35 9.80 -61.96
CA TYR A 17 -14.47 10.72 -60.83
C TYR A 17 -14.92 9.91 -59.61
N THR A 18 -14.28 10.16 -58.48
CA THR A 18 -14.64 9.56 -57.19
C THR A 18 -15.36 10.60 -56.36
N ASP A 19 -16.53 10.23 -55.83
CA ASP A 19 -17.31 11.05 -54.91
C ASP A 19 -17.71 10.24 -53.68
N THR A 20 -18.01 10.92 -52.59
CA THR A 20 -18.44 10.28 -51.34
C THR A 20 -19.95 10.24 -51.30
N LEU A 21 -20.51 9.12 -51.76
CA LEU A 21 -21.95 8.90 -51.80
C LEU A 21 -22.37 7.99 -50.63
N LYS A 22 -23.61 8.16 -50.16
CA LYS A 22 -24.21 7.20 -49.24
C LYS A 22 -24.49 5.91 -50.01
N VAL A 23 -23.96 4.81 -49.51
CA VAL A 23 -24.18 3.46 -50.03
C VAL A 23 -24.80 2.64 -48.92
N ASP A 24 -25.80 1.84 -49.27
CA ASP A 24 -26.43 0.93 -48.33
C ASP A 24 -25.48 -0.24 -48.03
N LEU A 25 -25.34 -0.59 -46.76
CA LEU A 25 -24.52 -1.71 -46.33
C LEU A 25 -25.16 -3.02 -46.77
N THR A 26 -24.33 -3.92 -47.26
CA THR A 26 -24.73 -5.30 -47.51
C THR A 26 -24.92 -6.04 -46.19
N SER A 27 -25.66 -7.15 -46.22
CA SER A 27 -25.89 -7.97 -45.02
C SER A 27 -24.60 -8.51 -44.39
N GLU A 28 -23.59 -8.81 -45.22
CA GLU A 28 -22.29 -9.32 -44.77
C GLU A 28 -21.50 -8.21 -44.04
N GLU A 29 -21.47 -7.00 -44.59
CA GLU A 29 -20.83 -5.85 -43.96
C GLU A 29 -21.51 -5.47 -42.64
N LEU A 30 -22.84 -5.59 -42.58
CA LEU A 30 -23.60 -5.30 -41.37
C LEU A 30 -23.32 -6.33 -40.26
N LEU A 31 -23.18 -7.62 -40.62
CA LEU A 31 -22.76 -8.66 -39.69
C LEU A 31 -21.33 -8.43 -39.18
N ALA A 32 -20.39 -8.14 -40.07
CA ALA A 32 -19.00 -7.85 -39.71
C ALA A 32 -18.91 -6.64 -38.76
N ALA A 33 -19.61 -5.55 -39.08
CA ALA A 33 -19.69 -4.36 -38.22
C ALA A 33 -20.34 -4.67 -36.86
N GLY A 34 -21.35 -5.54 -36.84
CA GLY A 34 -21.99 -6.00 -35.60
C GLY A 34 -21.03 -6.79 -34.70
N GLU A 35 -20.22 -7.68 -35.28
CA GLU A 35 -19.20 -8.43 -34.54
C GLU A 35 -18.10 -7.51 -34.00
N GLU A 36 -17.62 -6.56 -34.81
CA GLU A 36 -16.65 -5.55 -34.37
C GLU A 36 -17.20 -4.69 -33.24
N LEU A 37 -18.46 -4.29 -33.35
CA LEU A 37 -19.15 -3.54 -32.30
C LEU A 37 -19.22 -4.36 -31.01
N ALA A 38 -19.62 -5.64 -31.08
CA ALA A 38 -19.67 -6.51 -29.90
C ALA A 38 -18.29 -6.64 -29.22
N ARG A 39 -17.22 -6.87 -30.00
CA ARG A 39 -15.85 -6.94 -29.47
C ARG A 39 -15.41 -5.62 -28.83
N SER A 40 -15.74 -4.50 -29.44
CA SER A 40 -15.38 -3.18 -28.89
C SER A 40 -16.12 -2.90 -27.58
N LEU A 41 -17.38 -3.32 -27.45
CA LEU A 41 -18.14 -3.22 -26.21
C LEU A 41 -17.53 -4.09 -25.10
N ASP A 42 -17.18 -5.34 -25.42
CA ASP A 42 -16.53 -6.23 -24.45
C ASP A 42 -15.20 -5.66 -23.96
N LEU A 43 -14.43 -5.05 -24.86
CA LEU A 43 -13.18 -4.38 -24.53
C LEU A 43 -13.40 -3.15 -23.64
N VAL A 44 -14.44 -2.35 -23.90
CA VAL A 44 -14.78 -1.21 -23.02
C VAL A 44 -15.11 -1.70 -21.62
N VAL A 45 -15.91 -2.77 -21.51
CA VAL A 45 -16.29 -3.35 -20.21
C VAL A 45 -15.07 -3.92 -19.46
N SER A 46 -14.13 -4.56 -20.16
CA SER A 46 -12.91 -5.07 -19.52
C SER A 46 -12.02 -3.93 -19.02
N LEU A 47 -11.80 -2.88 -19.83
CA LEU A 47 -11.03 -1.70 -19.45
C LEU A 47 -11.65 -0.95 -18.26
N GLU A 48 -12.98 -0.85 -18.19
CA GLU A 48 -13.66 -0.25 -17.04
C GLU A 48 -13.47 -1.06 -15.75
N LYS A 49 -13.44 -2.40 -15.85
CA LYS A 49 -13.17 -3.28 -14.70
C LYS A 49 -11.73 -3.13 -14.23
N GLU A 50 -10.77 -3.12 -15.15
CA GLU A 50 -9.36 -2.91 -14.84
C GLU A 50 -9.14 -1.55 -14.16
N LYS A 51 -9.73 -0.48 -14.71
CA LYS A 51 -9.67 0.85 -14.10
C LYS A 51 -10.17 0.84 -12.67
N LYS A 52 -11.33 0.21 -12.40
CA LYS A 52 -11.86 0.10 -11.03
C LYS A 52 -10.95 -0.67 -10.09
N ALA A 53 -10.28 -1.72 -10.58
CA ALA A 53 -9.31 -2.47 -9.81
C ALA A 53 -8.07 -1.63 -9.46
N TYR A 54 -7.53 -0.89 -10.43
CA TYR A 54 -6.41 0.04 -10.20
C TYR A 54 -6.79 1.18 -9.25
N ASP A 55 -7.97 1.78 -9.42
CA ASP A 55 -8.46 2.83 -8.53
C ASP A 55 -8.58 2.32 -7.07
N ALA A 56 -9.02 1.07 -6.89
CA ALA A 56 -9.09 0.44 -5.56
C ALA A 56 -7.70 0.22 -4.95
N ASP A 57 -6.73 -0.24 -5.74
CA ASP A 57 -5.35 -0.46 -5.28
C ASP A 57 -4.67 0.87 -4.91
N ILE A 58 -4.78 1.89 -5.76
CA ILE A 58 -4.25 3.24 -5.49
C ILE A 58 -4.89 3.81 -4.22
N LYS A 59 -6.19 3.63 -4.02
CA LYS A 59 -6.86 4.07 -2.80
C LYS A 59 -6.30 3.36 -1.55
N ALA A 60 -6.07 2.06 -1.61
CA ALA A 60 -5.46 1.31 -0.51
C ALA A 60 -4.04 1.83 -0.19
N GLN A 61 -3.23 2.12 -1.21
CA GLN A 61 -1.90 2.70 -1.03
C GLN A 61 -1.96 4.10 -0.37
N ILE A 62 -2.90 4.94 -0.78
CA ILE A 62 -3.12 6.26 -0.15
C ILE A 62 -3.51 6.10 1.32
N GLU A 63 -4.45 5.21 1.64
CA GLU A 63 -4.87 4.97 3.03
C GLU A 63 -3.72 4.47 3.91
N GLN A 64 -2.85 3.61 3.36
CA GLN A 64 -1.65 3.16 4.06
C GLN A 64 -0.68 4.32 4.33
N ALA A 65 -0.38 5.13 3.30
CA ALA A 65 0.52 6.28 3.43
C ALA A 65 -0.03 7.33 4.42
N GLU A 66 -1.34 7.56 4.42
CA GLU A 66 -2.00 8.41 5.41
C GLU A 66 -1.87 7.85 6.84
N ALA A 67 -2.08 6.54 7.03
CA ALA A 67 -1.94 5.92 8.33
C ALA A 67 -0.51 6.03 8.87
N GLU A 68 0.49 5.84 8.01
CA GLU A 68 1.90 6.04 8.34
C GLU A 68 2.21 7.50 8.68
N SER A 69 1.73 8.44 7.87
CA SER A 69 1.86 9.88 8.11
C SER A 69 1.27 10.28 9.46
N ARG A 70 0.08 9.76 9.83
CA ARG A 70 -0.54 10.00 11.14
C ARG A 70 0.31 9.45 12.29
N LYS A 71 0.87 8.24 12.15
CA LYS A 71 1.78 7.65 13.15
C LYS A 71 3.03 8.50 13.35
N LEU A 72 3.66 8.94 12.25
CA LEU A 72 4.85 9.80 12.29
C LEU A 72 4.53 11.16 12.89
N THR A 73 3.41 11.77 12.49
CA THR A 73 2.93 13.04 13.05
C THR A 73 2.73 12.94 14.56
N ALA A 74 2.09 11.87 15.04
CA ALA A 74 1.92 11.64 16.47
C ALA A 74 3.27 11.48 17.20
N ARG A 75 4.23 10.75 16.61
CA ARG A 75 5.58 10.61 17.17
C ARG A 75 6.30 11.95 17.25
N VAL A 76 6.27 12.75 16.18
CA VAL A 76 6.91 14.08 16.13
C VAL A 76 6.26 15.02 17.14
N ARG A 77 4.92 15.06 17.20
CA ARG A 77 4.17 15.92 18.14
C ARG A 77 4.46 15.59 19.59
N ASN A 78 4.45 14.30 19.93
CA ASN A 78 4.66 13.86 21.31
C ASN A 78 6.14 13.91 21.71
N LYS A 79 7.07 13.95 20.73
CA LYS A 79 8.53 13.82 20.93
C LYS A 79 8.92 12.57 21.74
N LEU A 80 8.04 11.57 21.77
CA LEU A 80 8.15 10.37 22.57
C LEU A 80 7.87 9.18 21.66
N GLN A 81 8.76 8.19 21.72
CA GLN A 81 8.60 6.93 21.03
C GLN A 81 8.64 5.82 22.07
N TRP A 82 7.58 5.01 22.09
CA TRP A 82 7.60 3.77 22.84
C TRP A 82 8.62 2.83 22.18
N ALA A 83 9.71 2.59 22.88
CA ALA A 83 10.74 1.63 22.51
C ALA A 83 10.84 0.57 23.61
N LYS A 84 11.04 -0.68 23.21
CA LYS A 84 11.46 -1.71 24.16
C LYS A 84 12.94 -1.47 24.45
N VAL A 85 13.24 -1.14 25.70
CA VAL A 85 14.60 -0.86 26.15
C VAL A 85 14.95 -1.86 27.23
N ASP A 86 16.12 -2.48 27.09
CA ASP A 86 16.61 -3.41 28.09
C ASP A 86 16.92 -2.66 29.39
N CYS A 87 16.28 -3.10 30.47
CA CYS A 87 16.42 -2.51 31.80
C CYS A 87 16.95 -3.57 32.75
N LEU A 88 17.85 -3.15 33.64
CA LEU A 88 18.42 -3.98 34.68
C LEU A 88 17.82 -3.59 36.03
N GLU A 89 17.24 -4.57 36.72
CA GLU A 89 16.68 -4.41 38.06
C GLU A 89 17.70 -4.92 39.09
N VAL A 90 18.27 -4.03 39.90
CA VAL A 90 19.12 -4.39 41.04
C VAL A 90 18.31 -4.32 42.32
N ARG A 91 18.33 -5.41 43.09
CA ARG A 91 17.71 -5.48 44.42
C ARG A 91 18.80 -5.34 45.48
N ASP A 92 18.84 -4.17 46.12
CA ASP A 92 19.75 -3.91 47.24
C ASP A 92 19.08 -4.30 48.56
N TYR A 93 19.32 -5.55 48.98
CA TYR A 93 18.74 -6.11 50.20
C TYR A 93 19.25 -5.44 51.49
N ALA A 94 20.43 -4.81 51.46
CA ALA A 94 20.96 -4.09 52.62
C ALA A 94 20.22 -2.77 52.83
N ALA A 95 19.93 -2.05 51.75
CA ALA A 95 19.16 -0.81 51.78
C ALA A 95 17.63 -1.04 51.74
N GLY A 96 17.19 -2.24 51.39
CA GLY A 96 15.77 -2.58 51.20
C GLY A 96 15.14 -1.90 49.99
N ARG A 97 15.93 -1.59 48.95
CA ARG A 97 15.49 -0.85 47.76
C ARG A 97 15.67 -1.63 46.47
N VAL A 98 14.77 -1.38 45.52
CA VAL A 98 14.85 -1.88 44.15
C VAL A 98 15.15 -0.70 43.23
N ILE A 99 16.24 -0.81 42.47
CA ILE A 99 16.68 0.20 41.51
C ILE A 99 16.52 -0.40 40.11
N LYS A 100 15.76 0.27 39.25
CA LYS A 100 15.65 -0.06 37.83
C LYS A 100 16.47 0.92 37.01
N THR A 101 17.45 0.41 36.28
CA THR A 101 18.35 1.20 35.45
C THR A 101 18.22 0.80 33.99
N ARG A 102 18.08 1.78 33.11
CA ARG A 102 18.16 1.59 31.66
C ARG A 102 19.59 1.21 31.26
N LEU A 103 19.75 0.14 30.48
CA LEU A 103 21.09 -0.32 30.07
C LEU A 103 21.70 0.55 28.96
N ASP A 104 20.88 1.22 28.16
CA ASP A 104 21.31 2.04 27.05
C ASP A 104 21.86 3.40 27.49
N THR A 105 21.21 4.05 28.45
CA THR A 105 21.61 5.38 28.95
C THR A 105 22.21 5.36 30.35
N GLY A 106 22.12 4.24 31.07
CA GLY A 106 22.50 4.16 32.49
C GLY A 106 21.58 4.95 33.42
N GLU A 107 20.46 5.47 32.90
CA GLU A 107 19.53 6.30 33.67
C GLU A 107 18.72 5.45 34.66
N LYS A 108 18.70 5.87 35.92
CA LYS A 108 17.86 5.25 36.96
C LYS A 108 16.41 5.69 36.74
N LEU A 109 15.57 4.78 36.27
CA LEU A 109 14.16 5.04 35.98
C LEU A 109 13.31 5.12 37.24
N VAL A 110 13.50 4.17 38.16
CA VAL A 110 12.68 4.02 39.36
C VAL A 110 13.54 3.50 40.50
N GLU A 111 13.50 4.20 41.62
CA GLU A 111 13.98 3.73 42.90
C GLU A 111 12.76 3.61 43.82
N ARG A 112 12.46 2.39 44.27
CA ARG A 112 11.35 2.12 45.19
C ARG A 112 11.80 1.23 46.34
N GLU A 113 11.06 1.29 47.44
CA GLU A 113 11.23 0.33 48.52
C GLU A 113 10.79 -1.07 48.07
N MET A 114 11.48 -2.09 48.59
CA MET A 114 11.08 -3.48 48.40
C MET A 114 9.75 -3.77 49.10
N ASN A 115 8.89 -4.49 48.41
CA ASN A 115 7.67 -5.02 49.03
C ASN A 115 8.01 -6.16 50.01
N HIS A 116 7.07 -6.48 50.90
CA HIS A 116 7.26 -7.47 51.96
C HIS A 116 7.69 -8.85 51.42
N GLU A 117 7.16 -9.25 50.28
CA GLU A 117 7.52 -10.50 49.60
C GLU A 117 8.93 -10.46 49.00
N GLU A 118 9.39 -9.30 48.50
CA GLU A 118 10.72 -9.14 47.89
C GLU A 118 11.82 -9.06 48.96
N LYS A 119 11.48 -8.60 50.16
CA LYS A 119 12.37 -8.64 51.34
C LYS A 119 12.59 -10.06 51.86
N GLN A 120 11.69 -11.00 51.56
CA GLN A 120 11.89 -12.40 51.88
C GLN A 120 12.90 -13.00 50.90
N ARG A 121 14.17 -13.03 51.32
CA ARG A 121 15.21 -13.81 50.65
C ARG A 121 14.75 -15.27 50.70
N ARG A 122 14.43 -15.87 49.55
CA ARG A 122 14.06 -17.29 49.54
C ARG A 122 15.25 -18.08 50.08
N LEU A 123 14.98 -18.96 51.05
CA LEU A 123 15.99 -19.82 51.68
C LEU A 123 16.80 -20.65 50.65
N CYS A 124 16.23 -20.86 49.46
CA CYS A 124 16.82 -21.63 48.37
C CYS A 124 17.74 -20.83 47.43
N ASP A 125 17.81 -19.50 47.53
CA ASP A 125 18.67 -18.67 46.67
C ASP A 125 20.09 -18.52 47.27
N SER A 126 20.37 -19.15 48.41
CA SER A 126 21.69 -19.23 49.03
C SER A 126 22.30 -20.62 48.87
N GLU A 127 22.41 -21.13 47.66
CA GLU A 127 23.34 -22.23 47.38
C GLU A 127 24.73 -21.64 47.12
N GLY A 128 25.37 -21.21 48.21
CA GLY A 128 26.83 -21.20 48.26
C GLY A 128 27.34 -22.63 48.30
N PRO A 129 28.55 -22.92 47.80
CA PRO A 129 29.11 -24.26 47.81
C PRO A 129 29.09 -24.81 49.23
N ILE A 130 28.44 -25.96 49.41
CA ILE A 130 28.47 -26.71 50.66
C ILE A 130 29.89 -27.26 50.75
N ASP A 131 30.73 -26.68 51.62
CA ASP A 131 32.02 -27.26 51.98
C ASP A 131 31.75 -28.64 52.61
N GLU A 132 31.88 -29.70 51.83
CA GLU A 132 31.97 -31.08 52.33
C GLU A 132 33.22 -31.16 53.20
N LYS A 133 33.04 -31.15 54.52
CA LYS A 133 34.10 -31.61 55.42
C LYS A 133 34.30 -33.11 55.16
N PRO A 134 35.52 -33.57 54.85
CA PRO A 134 35.79 -35.00 54.79
C PRO A 134 35.77 -35.54 56.21
N ASP A 135 34.78 -36.40 56.50
CA ASP A 135 34.74 -37.18 57.73
C ASP A 135 35.94 -38.13 57.79
N LYS A 136 36.61 -38.15 58.95
CA LYS A 136 37.69 -39.08 59.30
C LYS A 136 37.14 -40.30 60.03
#